data_AF-A0A0F9CBM0-F1
#
_entry.id   AF-A0A0F9CBM0-F1
#
_cell.length_a   1.000
_cell.length_b   1.000
_cell.length_c   1.000
_cell.angle_alpha   90.00
_cell.angle_beta   90.00
_cell.angle_gamma   90.00
#
_symmetry.space_group_name_H-M   'P 1'
#
loop_
_entity.id
_entity.type
_entity.pdbx_description
1 polymer ?
#
loop_
_entity_poly.entity_id
_entity_poly.type
_entity_poly.pdbx_seq_one_letter_code
_entity_poly.pdbx_strand_id
1 'polypeptide(L)'
;MTEIFYQKKKENQLDNLVIDVKKIYEKYPISKKIFPSPNLVKFTENYFHKIYKSSFIPKKIRNYLWHIFRRLNLDLSWFREFNKYWSKILGARPFWDINDLFFLKNVYRLKFQYNILPESDDPYLHLEAWQRPEVIYQLLFLVCKEIFANSFNILNILKKKKKKINSILEFGCGTAPITTSLFEFHRLSKNIKIFISDIQTIAFHY
;
A
#
# COMPACT_ATOMS: atom_id res chain seq x y z
N MET A 1 -32.15 6.38 0.88
CA MET A 1 -30.74 6.48 1.31
C MET A 1 -30.29 5.11 1.78
N THR A 2 -30.31 4.13 0.87
CA THR A 2 -30.20 2.68 1.14
C THR A 2 -30.01 2.02 -0.21
N GLU A 3 -28.83 1.43 -0.44
CA GLU A 3 -28.52 0.34 -1.40
C GLU A 3 -27.02 0.39 -1.74
N ILE A 4 -26.21 -0.28 -0.92
CA ILE A 4 -24.78 -0.57 -1.19
C ILE A 4 -24.49 -2.07 -0.99
N PHE A 5 -25.41 -2.86 -0.41
CA PHE A 5 -25.07 -4.19 0.09
C PHE A 5 -26.01 -5.26 -0.48
N TYR A 6 -25.42 -6.23 -1.18
CA TYR A 6 -26.05 -7.52 -1.44
C TYR A 6 -25.92 -8.37 -0.16
N GLN A 7 -27.07 -8.78 0.38
CA GLN A 7 -27.33 -9.63 1.56
C GLN A 7 -27.30 -8.98 2.96
N LYS A 8 -28.46 -9.06 3.63
CA LYS A 8 -28.61 -8.91 5.09
C LYS A 8 -27.94 -10.08 5.82
N LYS A 9 -26.64 -9.98 6.09
CA LYS A 9 -26.03 -10.62 7.27
C LYS A 9 -25.51 -9.50 8.15
N LYS A 10 -25.76 -9.56 9.47
CA LYS A 10 -25.25 -8.57 10.43
C LYS A 10 -23.72 -8.58 10.38
N GLU A 11 -23.16 -7.62 9.65
CA GLU A 11 -21.73 -7.44 9.46
C GLU A 11 -21.10 -6.99 10.77
N ASN A 12 -20.14 -7.76 11.28
CA ASN A 12 -19.09 -7.08 12.03
C ASN A 12 -18.22 -6.37 10.98
N GLN A 13 -17.90 -5.10 11.20
CA GLN A 13 -17.06 -4.29 10.29
C GLN A 13 -15.57 -4.68 10.39
N LEU A 14 -15.27 -5.92 10.79
CA LEU A 14 -13.95 -6.48 10.99
C LEU A 14 -13.65 -7.51 9.88
N ASP A 15 -14.28 -8.69 9.90
CA ASP A 15 -13.88 -9.86 9.10
C ASP A 15 -14.80 -10.18 7.90
N ASN A 16 -15.78 -9.31 7.64
CA ASN A 16 -16.74 -9.45 6.55
C ASN A 16 -16.92 -8.15 5.76
N LEU A 17 -15.88 -7.34 5.65
CA LEU A 17 -15.94 -6.09 4.94
C LEU A 17 -16.18 -6.36 3.45
N VAL A 18 -17.27 -5.80 2.91
CA VAL A 18 -17.61 -5.85 1.48
C VAL A 18 -17.38 -4.47 0.90
N ILE A 19 -16.55 -4.40 -0.13
CA ILE A 19 -16.07 -3.14 -0.67
C ILE A 19 -16.39 -3.05 -2.16
N ASP A 20 -17.11 -2.01 -2.52
CA ASP A 20 -17.27 -1.59 -3.91
C ASP A 20 -16.08 -0.69 -4.31
N VAL A 21 -15.13 -1.29 -5.03
CA VAL A 21 -13.91 -0.59 -5.46
C VAL A 21 -14.25 0.61 -6.35
N LYS A 22 -15.18 0.46 -7.29
CA LYS A 22 -15.56 1.54 -8.21
C LYS A 22 -16.09 2.74 -7.44
N LYS A 23 -17.00 2.49 -6.48
CA LYS A 23 -17.57 3.54 -5.63
C LYS A 23 -16.53 4.24 -4.76
N ILE A 24 -15.50 3.53 -4.31
CA ILE A 24 -14.38 4.15 -3.58
C ILE A 24 -13.65 5.16 -4.48
N TYR A 25 -13.30 4.78 -5.71
CA TYR A 25 -12.60 5.68 -6.63
C TYR A 25 -13.44 6.90 -7.02
N GLU A 26 -14.77 6.75 -7.10
CA GLU A 26 -15.70 7.86 -7.34
C GLU A 26 -15.75 8.82 -6.13
N LYS A 27 -15.83 8.29 -4.92
CA LYS A 27 -15.95 9.08 -3.68
C LYS A 27 -14.62 9.68 -3.22
N TYR A 28 -13.52 8.98 -3.43
CA TYR A 28 -12.17 9.33 -2.99
C TYR A 28 -11.19 9.23 -4.17
N PRO A 29 -11.30 10.07 -5.20
CA PRO A 29 -10.46 9.96 -6.39
C PRO A 29 -8.96 10.10 -6.05
N ILE A 30 -8.13 9.26 -6.68
CA ILE A 30 -6.67 9.31 -6.52
C ILE A 30 -6.15 10.67 -6.99
N SER A 31 -5.49 11.41 -6.09
CA SER A 31 -4.92 12.71 -6.42
C SER A 31 -3.73 12.55 -7.38
N LYS A 32 -3.81 13.13 -8.58
CA LYS A 32 -2.69 13.18 -9.52
C LYS A 32 -1.80 14.38 -9.19
N LYS A 33 -0.58 14.14 -8.71
CA LYS A 33 0.44 15.19 -8.56
C LYS A 33 1.50 15.05 -9.65
N ILE A 34 1.54 16.02 -10.57
CA ILE A 34 2.43 16.02 -11.75
C ILE A 34 3.92 16.17 -11.35
N PHE A 35 4.18 16.71 -10.16
CA PHE A 35 5.53 16.88 -9.62
C PHE A 35 5.66 16.28 -8.21
N PRO A 36 6.30 15.11 -8.07
CA PRO A 36 6.60 14.55 -6.76
C PRO A 36 7.71 15.39 -6.11
N SER A 37 7.34 16.43 -5.36
CA SER A 37 8.33 17.05 -4.49
C SER A 37 8.63 16.07 -3.33
N PRO A 38 9.91 15.85 -2.97
CA PRO A 38 10.34 14.83 -2.02
C PRO A 38 9.79 14.99 -0.58
N ASN A 39 9.07 16.09 -0.33
CA ASN A 39 8.54 16.51 0.97
C ASN A 39 7.02 16.71 0.99
N LEU A 40 6.27 16.27 -0.03
CA LEU A 40 4.80 16.41 -0.05
C LEU A 40 4.04 15.14 0.32
N VAL A 41 4.75 14.07 0.67
CA VAL A 41 4.16 12.81 1.09
C VAL A 41 4.11 12.78 2.61
N LYS A 42 2.92 13.00 3.18
CA LYS A 42 2.69 13.27 4.61
C LYS A 42 3.32 12.23 5.54
N PHE A 43 3.29 10.95 5.17
CA PHE A 43 3.88 9.90 6.01
C PHE A 43 5.39 10.06 6.21
N THR A 44 6.08 10.76 5.31
CA THR A 44 7.53 10.97 5.36
C THR A 44 7.98 12.11 6.28
N GLU A 45 7.06 12.81 6.95
CA GLU A 45 7.35 13.94 7.84
C GLU A 45 7.78 13.49 9.25
N ASN A 46 7.58 12.21 9.58
CA ASN A 46 7.91 11.65 10.89
C ASN A 46 9.43 11.60 11.13
N TYR A 47 9.84 11.72 12.40
CA TYR A 47 11.22 11.61 12.88
C TYR A 47 11.97 10.38 12.33
N PHE A 48 11.34 9.20 12.30
CA PHE A 48 11.94 7.99 11.75
C PHE A 48 12.32 8.15 10.27
N HIS A 49 11.48 8.81 9.48
CA HIS A 49 11.73 9.06 8.06
C HIS A 49 12.91 10.02 7.84
N LYS A 50 13.14 10.95 8.77
CA LYS A 50 14.35 11.79 8.74
C LYS A 50 15.62 10.96 8.89
N ILE A 51 15.59 9.92 9.74
CA ILE A 51 16.68 8.94 9.89
C ILE A 51 16.84 8.13 8.59
N TYR A 52 15.75 7.60 8.04
CA TYR A 52 15.78 6.77 6.82
C TYR A 52 16.22 7.54 5.57
N LYS A 53 16.01 8.86 5.54
CA LYS A 53 16.46 9.76 4.46
C LYS A 53 17.85 10.36 4.69
N SER A 54 18.42 10.23 5.90
CA SER A 54 19.65 10.91 6.26
C SER A 54 20.80 10.48 5.35
N SER A 55 21.45 11.45 4.69
CA SER A 55 22.65 11.20 3.90
C SER A 55 23.87 10.89 4.76
N PHE A 56 23.84 11.26 6.05
CA PHE A 56 24.94 11.03 6.99
C PHE A 56 25.00 9.57 7.48
N ILE A 57 23.88 8.84 7.45
CA ILE A 57 23.85 7.45 7.87
C ILE A 57 24.05 6.55 6.63
N PRO A 58 25.01 5.62 6.66
CA PRO A 58 25.21 4.66 5.58
C PRO A 58 23.92 3.94 5.20
N LYS A 59 23.71 3.77 3.89
CA LYS A 59 22.51 3.15 3.31
C LYS A 59 22.13 1.81 3.94
N LYS A 60 23.11 0.92 4.15
CA LYS A 60 22.89 -0.39 4.77
C LYS A 60 22.36 -0.26 6.20
N ILE A 61 22.91 0.69 6.97
CA ILE A 61 22.49 0.97 8.34
C ILE A 61 21.07 1.54 8.34
N ARG A 62 20.74 2.47 7.44
CA ARG A 62 19.37 3.01 7.33
C ARG A 62 18.35 1.92 7.02
N ASN A 63 18.65 1.01 6.10
CA ASN A 63 17.80 -0.13 5.80
C ASN A 63 17.65 -1.06 7.01
N TYR A 64 18.74 -1.31 7.74
CA TYR A 64 18.71 -2.13 8.95
C TYR A 64 17.89 -1.48 10.07
N LEU A 65 18.09 -0.19 10.35
CA LEU A 65 17.30 0.57 11.32
C LEU A 65 15.82 0.61 10.96
N TRP A 66 15.49 0.74 9.68
CA TRP A 66 14.11 0.65 9.21
C TRP A 66 13.48 -0.69 9.57
N HIS A 67 14.17 -1.80 9.30
CA HIS A 67 13.67 -3.13 9.68
C HIS A 67 13.53 -3.29 11.19
N ILE A 68 14.51 -2.84 11.98
CA ILE A 68 14.43 -2.91 13.44
C ILE A 68 13.26 -2.11 13.96
N PHE A 69 13.17 -0.83 13.58
CA PHE A 69 12.17 0.07 14.13
C PHE A 69 10.76 -0.38 13.76
N ARG A 70 10.54 -0.89 12.55
CA ARG A 70 9.22 -1.44 12.18
C ARG A 70 8.92 -2.76 12.87
N ARG A 71 9.88 -3.68 12.98
CA ARG A 71 9.67 -5.00 13.63
C ARG A 71 9.48 -4.92 15.14
N LEU A 72 10.15 -3.97 15.79
CA LEU A 72 9.99 -3.70 17.22
C LEU A 72 8.82 -2.74 17.51
N ASN A 73 7.99 -2.43 16.50
CA ASN A 73 6.84 -1.53 16.63
C ASN A 73 7.21 -0.12 17.16
N LEU A 74 8.45 0.32 16.93
CA LEU A 74 8.92 1.67 17.27
C LEU A 74 8.47 2.67 16.19
N ASP A 75 8.57 2.31 14.92
CA ASP A 75 8.00 3.07 13.81
C ASP A 75 6.62 2.54 13.41
N LEU A 76 5.59 3.23 13.89
CA LEU A 76 4.18 2.96 13.61
C LEU A 76 3.59 3.90 12.55
N SER A 77 4.41 4.68 11.85
CA SER A 77 3.92 5.66 10.87
C SER A 77 3.07 5.01 9.78
N TRP A 78 3.56 3.91 9.21
CA TRP A 78 2.85 3.12 8.19
C TRP A 78 1.50 2.59 8.71
N PHE A 79 1.47 2.07 9.95
CA PHE A 79 0.26 1.51 10.54
C PHE A 79 -0.80 2.59 10.79
N ARG A 80 -0.40 3.77 11.26
CA ARG A 80 -1.33 4.89 11.50
C ARG A 80 -1.98 5.37 10.21
N GLU A 81 -1.21 5.47 9.13
CA GLU A 81 -1.74 5.83 7.81
C GLU A 81 -2.70 4.74 7.29
N PHE A 82 -2.32 3.47 7.40
CA PHE A 82 -3.20 2.37 7.02
C PHE A 82 -4.48 2.32 7.87
N ASN A 83 -4.41 2.46 9.19
CA ASN A 83 -5.58 2.45 10.07
C ASN A 83 -6.52 3.63 9.77
N LYS A 84 -5.96 4.78 9.39
CA LYS A 84 -6.74 5.93 8.93
C LYS A 84 -7.44 5.63 7.60
N TYR A 85 -6.75 5.02 6.64
CA TYR A 85 -7.36 4.57 5.39
C TYR A 85 -8.48 3.55 5.64
N TRP A 86 -8.16 2.51 6.41
CA TRP A 86 -9.07 1.44 6.81
C TRP A 86 -10.36 1.97 7.45
N SER A 87 -10.24 2.84 8.46
CA SER A 87 -11.41 3.35 9.17
C SER A 87 -12.16 4.45 8.44
N LYS A 88 -11.45 5.43 7.85
CA LYS A 88 -12.08 6.65 7.31
C LYS A 88 -12.47 6.53 5.84
N ILE A 89 -11.74 5.72 5.06
CA ILE A 89 -11.99 5.56 3.63
C ILE A 89 -12.84 4.31 3.40
N LEU A 90 -12.46 3.18 3.98
CA LEU A 90 -13.22 1.93 3.81
C LEU A 90 -14.41 1.82 4.78
N GLY A 91 -14.50 2.69 5.79
CA GLY A 91 -15.59 2.66 6.77
C GLY A 91 -15.54 1.48 7.73
N ALA A 92 -14.38 0.81 7.83
CA ALA A 92 -14.21 -0.36 8.68
C ALA A 92 -13.96 0.04 10.14
N ARG A 93 -14.09 -0.93 11.05
CA ARG A 93 -13.74 -0.69 12.45
C ARG A 93 -12.23 -0.40 12.57
N PRO A 94 -11.81 0.67 13.26
CA PRO A 94 -10.40 0.95 13.45
C PRO A 94 -9.71 -0.17 14.23
N PHE A 95 -8.48 -0.47 13.86
CA PHE A 95 -7.60 -1.37 14.61
C PHE A 95 -7.21 -0.73 15.94
N TRP A 96 -7.17 -1.51 17.02
CA TRP A 96 -6.61 -1.08 18.29
C TRP A 96 -5.08 -1.06 18.22
N ASP A 97 -4.48 -2.11 17.66
CA ASP A 97 -3.02 -2.21 17.47
C ASP A 97 -2.63 -3.00 16.20
N ILE A 98 -1.32 -3.23 16.01
CA ILE A 98 -0.81 -4.02 14.87
C ILE A 98 -1.20 -5.50 14.99
N ASN A 99 -1.38 -6.03 16.21
CA ASN A 99 -1.74 -7.43 16.37
C ASN A 99 -3.13 -7.70 15.80
N ASP A 100 -4.07 -6.76 15.95
CA ASP A 100 -5.37 -6.82 15.28
C ASP A 100 -5.22 -6.92 13.75
N LEU A 101 -4.30 -6.14 13.16
CA LEU A 101 -4.03 -6.20 11.73
C LEU A 101 -3.50 -7.56 11.30
N PHE A 102 -2.54 -8.14 12.05
CA PHE A 102 -2.00 -9.47 11.74
C PHE A 102 -3.05 -10.56 11.91
N PHE A 103 -3.85 -10.49 12.98
CA PHE A 103 -4.97 -11.38 13.22
C PHE A 103 -5.94 -11.32 12.05
N LEU A 104 -6.38 -10.12 11.66
CA LEU A 104 -7.34 -9.93 10.59
C LEU A 104 -6.82 -10.45 9.25
N LYS A 105 -5.57 -10.15 8.90
CA LYS A 105 -4.92 -10.70 7.70
C LYS A 105 -5.02 -12.23 7.66
N ASN A 106 -4.81 -12.91 8.80
CA ASN A 106 -4.87 -14.36 8.87
C ASN A 106 -6.31 -14.88 8.80
N VAL A 107 -7.29 -14.19 9.40
CA VAL A 107 -8.72 -14.51 9.24
C VAL A 107 -9.13 -14.43 7.77
N TYR A 108 -8.79 -13.34 7.09
CA TYR A 108 -9.06 -13.18 5.65
C TYR A 108 -8.33 -14.25 4.82
N ARG A 109 -7.09 -14.60 5.18
CA ARG A 109 -6.34 -15.68 4.52
C ARG A 109 -7.08 -17.01 4.60
N LEU A 110 -7.61 -17.36 5.78
CA LEU A 110 -8.35 -18.62 5.99
C LEU A 110 -9.68 -18.62 5.23
N LYS A 111 -10.38 -17.48 5.25
CA LYS A 111 -11.69 -17.34 4.60
C LYS A 111 -11.60 -17.41 3.07
N PHE A 112 -10.53 -16.87 2.50
CA PHE A 112 -10.37 -16.76 1.03
C PHE A 112 -9.32 -17.72 0.47
N GLN A 113 -9.12 -18.88 1.11
CA GLN A 113 -8.23 -19.92 0.58
C GLN A 113 -8.72 -20.50 -0.75
N TYR A 114 -10.03 -20.61 -0.92
CA TYR A 114 -10.66 -21.25 -2.08
C TYR A 114 -11.24 -20.23 -3.06
N ASN A 115 -10.51 -19.13 -3.30
CA ASN A 115 -10.97 -18.13 -4.25
C ASN A 115 -10.80 -18.66 -5.68
N ILE A 116 -11.92 -18.92 -6.37
CA ILE A 116 -11.93 -19.43 -7.73
C ILE A 116 -11.94 -18.23 -8.68
N LEU A 117 -10.83 -18.04 -9.40
CA LEU A 117 -10.80 -17.13 -10.53
C LEU A 117 -11.54 -17.79 -11.70
N PRO A 118 -12.39 -17.05 -12.42
CA PRO A 118 -13.01 -17.58 -13.62
C PRO A 118 -11.92 -17.94 -14.63
N GLU A 119 -11.94 -19.18 -15.14
CA GLU A 119 -11.14 -19.61 -16.29
C GLU A 119 -11.82 -19.07 -17.55
N SER A 120 -11.55 -17.80 -17.87
CA SER A 120 -12.09 -17.12 -19.04
C SER A 120 -11.06 -16.18 -19.59
N ASP A 121 -10.87 -16.14 -20.91
CA ASP A 121 -10.00 -15.16 -21.57
C ASP A 121 -10.62 -13.75 -21.63
N ASP A 122 -11.82 -13.56 -21.06
CA ASP A 122 -12.50 -12.26 -21.03
C ASP A 122 -11.80 -11.30 -20.05
N PRO A 123 -11.20 -10.19 -20.55
CA PRO A 123 -10.52 -9.22 -19.71
C PRO A 123 -11.46 -8.53 -18.71
N TYR A 124 -12.76 -8.42 -18.99
CA TYR A 124 -13.72 -7.80 -18.08
C TYR A 124 -14.02 -8.70 -16.89
N LEU A 125 -14.20 -10.00 -17.11
CA LEU A 125 -14.39 -10.98 -16.03
C LEU A 125 -13.15 -11.08 -15.14
N HIS A 126 -11.95 -11.00 -15.74
CA HIS A 126 -10.71 -10.91 -14.97
C HIS A 126 -10.64 -9.63 -14.14
N LEU A 127 -10.96 -8.47 -14.72
CA LEU A 127 -10.94 -7.20 -14.00
C LEU A 127 -11.93 -7.20 -12.82
N GLU A 128 -13.14 -7.72 -13.03
CA GLU A 128 -14.15 -7.87 -11.98
C GLU A 128 -13.65 -8.78 -10.85
N ALA A 129 -12.96 -9.88 -11.18
CA ALA A 129 -12.39 -10.78 -10.20
C ALA A 129 -11.34 -10.08 -9.28
N TRP A 130 -10.60 -9.09 -9.79
CA TRP A 130 -9.67 -8.28 -9.00
C TRP A 130 -10.34 -7.20 -8.14
N GLN A 131 -11.63 -6.96 -8.34
CA GLN A 131 -12.43 -6.00 -7.55
C GLN A 131 -13.28 -6.68 -6.47
N ARG A 132 -13.25 -8.01 -6.42
CA ARG A 132 -13.99 -8.83 -5.46
C ARG A 132 -13.56 -8.55 -4.00
N PRO A 133 -14.49 -8.47 -3.03
CA PRO A 133 -14.18 -8.25 -1.60
C PRO A 133 -13.15 -9.21 -1.00
N GLU A 134 -13.06 -10.42 -1.53
CA GLU A 134 -12.07 -11.46 -1.23
C GLU A 134 -10.62 -10.94 -1.36
N VAL A 135 -10.41 -9.91 -2.18
CA VAL A 135 -9.13 -9.25 -2.45
C VAL A 135 -8.65 -8.38 -1.28
N ILE A 136 -9.45 -8.14 -0.24
CA ILE A 136 -9.01 -7.45 0.98
C ILE A 136 -7.81 -8.15 1.63
N TYR A 137 -7.74 -9.48 1.55
CA TYR A 137 -6.56 -10.22 2.00
C TYR A 137 -5.29 -9.70 1.33
N GLN A 138 -5.33 -9.39 0.03
CA GLN A 138 -4.15 -8.92 -0.70
C GLN A 138 -3.68 -7.56 -0.19
N LEU A 139 -4.60 -6.62 0.08
CA LEU A 139 -4.26 -5.34 0.70
C LEU A 139 -3.62 -5.55 2.08
N LEU A 140 -4.26 -6.32 2.96
CA LEU A 140 -3.73 -6.61 4.29
C LEU A 140 -2.36 -7.29 4.22
N PHE A 141 -2.18 -8.20 3.26
CA PHE A 141 -0.92 -8.88 3.01
C PHE A 141 0.17 -7.92 2.53
N LEU A 142 -0.12 -7.06 1.55
CA LEU A 142 0.83 -6.08 1.02
C LEU A 142 1.28 -5.11 2.11
N VAL A 143 0.33 -4.57 2.88
CA VAL A 143 0.62 -3.66 4.00
C VAL A 143 1.47 -4.36 5.07
N CYS A 144 1.13 -5.59 5.46
CA CYS A 144 1.96 -6.34 6.41
C CYS A 144 3.35 -6.67 5.84
N LYS A 145 3.45 -6.92 4.53
CA LYS A 145 4.73 -7.21 3.87
C LYS A 145 5.68 -6.00 3.93
N GLU A 146 5.16 -4.76 3.93
CA GLU A 146 5.96 -3.53 4.10
C GLU A 146 6.64 -3.41 5.47
N ILE A 147 6.39 -4.31 6.42
CA ILE A 147 7.14 -4.40 7.68
C ILE A 147 8.44 -5.20 7.47
N PHE A 148 8.37 -6.22 6.63
CA PHE A 148 9.42 -7.21 6.47
C PHE A 148 10.32 -6.95 5.26
N ALA A 149 9.75 -6.35 4.22
CA ALA A 149 10.42 -6.16 2.94
C ALA A 149 10.25 -4.73 2.44
N ASN A 150 11.30 -4.24 1.81
CA ASN A 150 11.26 -3.04 1.00
C ASN A 150 12.02 -3.29 -0.30
N SER A 151 11.89 -2.35 -1.23
CA SER A 151 12.50 -2.45 -2.56
C SER A 151 13.80 -1.65 -2.67
N PHE A 152 14.46 -1.38 -1.54
CA PHE A 152 15.66 -0.54 -1.48
C PHE A 152 16.81 -1.05 -2.37
N ASN A 153 16.98 -2.38 -2.44
CA ASN A 153 18.06 -3.00 -3.20
C ASN A 153 17.87 -2.86 -4.72
N ILE A 154 16.62 -2.90 -5.20
CA ILE A 154 16.30 -2.69 -6.62
C ILE A 154 16.76 -1.29 -7.05
N LEU A 155 16.56 -0.30 -6.19
CA LEU A 155 16.99 1.08 -6.44
C LEU A 155 18.51 1.23 -6.51
N ASN A 156 19.25 0.45 -5.71
CA ASN A 156 20.71 0.44 -5.78
C ASN A 156 21.20 -0.15 -7.12
N ILE A 157 20.54 -1.20 -7.63
CA ILE A 157 20.84 -1.77 -8.94
C ILE A 157 20.58 -0.74 -10.04
N LEU A 158 19.43 -0.04 -10.00
CA LEU A 158 19.08 0.99 -10.97
C LEU A 158 20.09 2.15 -10.99
N LYS A 159 20.54 2.61 -9.82
CA LYS A 159 21.56 3.67 -9.72
C LYS A 159 22.93 3.24 -10.22
N LYS A 160 23.34 1.98 -10.01
CA LYS A 160 24.62 1.47 -10.51
C LYS A 160 24.63 1.36 -12.04
N LYS A 161 23.48 1.03 -12.65
CA LYS A 161 23.37 0.76 -14.09
C LYS A 161 23.12 2.00 -14.96
N LYS A 162 22.65 3.14 -14.42
CA LYS A 162 22.32 4.33 -15.22
C LYS A 162 22.97 5.61 -14.66
N LYS A 163 23.66 6.37 -15.51
CA LYS A 163 24.32 7.63 -15.15
C LYS A 163 23.33 8.76 -14.80
N LYS A 164 22.12 8.77 -15.39
CA LYS A 164 21.01 9.68 -15.03
C LYS A 164 19.66 8.97 -15.20
N ILE A 165 18.81 9.09 -14.18
CA ILE A 165 17.40 8.63 -14.21
C ILE A 165 16.54 9.89 -14.16
N ASN A 166 15.79 10.14 -15.24
CA ASN A 166 14.89 11.31 -15.34
C ASN A 166 13.43 10.92 -15.12
N SER A 167 13.08 9.66 -15.38
CA SER A 167 11.74 9.13 -15.18
C SER A 167 11.76 7.68 -14.70
N ILE A 168 10.72 7.30 -13.94
CA ILE A 168 10.47 5.95 -13.44
C ILE A 168 9.00 5.64 -13.71
N LEU A 169 8.72 4.46 -14.26
CA LEU A 169 7.37 3.91 -14.39
C LEU A 169 7.29 2.64 -13.53
N GLU A 170 6.32 2.59 -12.63
CA GLU A 170 5.95 1.39 -11.87
C GLU A 170 4.57 0.95 -12.35
N PHE A 171 4.51 -0.22 -12.99
CA PHE A 171 3.28 -0.80 -13.54
C PHE A 171 2.88 -2.05 -12.76
N GLY A 172 1.58 -2.26 -12.52
CA GLY A 172 1.06 -3.43 -11.79
C GLY A 172 1.57 -3.46 -10.35
N CYS A 173 1.49 -2.30 -9.69
CA CYS A 173 2.31 -2.00 -8.52
C CYS A 173 1.62 -2.23 -7.17
N GLY A 174 0.30 -2.40 -7.12
CA GLY A 174 -0.48 -2.38 -5.88
C GLY A 174 -0.14 -1.15 -5.07
N THR A 175 0.51 -1.32 -3.92
CA THR A 175 0.95 -0.24 -3.00
C THR A 175 2.21 0.51 -3.46
N ALA A 176 2.62 0.34 -4.71
CA ALA A 176 3.79 0.98 -5.33
C ALA A 176 5.10 0.83 -4.52
N PRO A 177 5.54 -0.40 -4.21
CA PRO A 177 6.66 -0.66 -3.31
C PRO A 177 7.99 -0.05 -3.78
N ILE A 178 8.23 0.09 -5.09
CA ILE A 178 9.44 0.75 -5.60
C ILE A 178 9.38 2.24 -5.28
N THR A 179 8.26 2.88 -5.61
CA THR A 179 8.04 4.31 -5.39
C THR A 179 8.05 4.65 -3.90
N THR A 180 7.33 3.89 -3.08
CA THR A 180 7.33 4.03 -1.62
C THR A 180 8.76 3.93 -1.07
N SER A 181 9.55 2.95 -1.50
CA SER A 181 10.96 2.81 -1.07
C SER A 181 11.85 3.98 -1.53
N LEU A 182 11.57 4.59 -2.70
CA LEU A 182 12.27 5.78 -3.16
C LEU A 182 12.00 6.96 -2.22
N PHE A 183 10.73 7.19 -1.90
CA PHE A 183 10.35 8.26 -0.98
C PHE A 183 10.81 8.00 0.45
N GLU A 184 10.95 6.75 0.89
CA GLU A 184 11.42 6.39 2.23
C GLU A 184 12.91 6.67 2.41
N PHE A 185 13.74 6.20 1.46
CA PHE A 185 15.19 6.13 1.67
C PHE A 185 16.00 7.15 0.88
N HIS A 186 15.37 7.92 -0.01
CA HIS A 186 16.07 8.84 -0.90
C HIS A 186 15.46 10.24 -0.91
N ARG A 187 16.34 11.23 -0.95
CA ARG A 187 15.99 12.59 -1.37
C ARG A 187 15.96 12.61 -2.89
N LEU A 188 14.77 12.56 -3.47
CA LEU A 188 14.57 12.63 -4.91
C LEU A 188 14.87 14.03 -5.43
N SER A 189 15.51 14.11 -6.59
CA SER A 189 15.64 15.39 -7.31
C SER A 189 14.26 15.83 -7.82
N LYS A 190 14.02 17.15 -7.82
CA LYS A 190 12.80 17.75 -8.38
C LYS A 190 12.56 17.41 -9.86
N ASN A 191 13.60 16.96 -10.55
CA ASN A 191 13.55 16.67 -11.98
C ASN A 191 13.17 15.21 -12.30
N ILE A 192 13.02 14.35 -11.29
CA ILE A 192 12.62 12.95 -11.50
C ILE A 192 11.10 12.88 -11.59
N LYS A 193 10.58 12.38 -12.71
CA LYS A 193 9.16 12.08 -12.89
C LYS A 193 8.86 10.64 -12.48
N ILE A 194 7.89 10.42 -11.61
CA ILE A 194 7.46 9.08 -11.22
C ILE A 194 6.04 8.87 -11.73
N PHE A 195 5.86 7.83 -12.54
CA PHE A 195 4.59 7.38 -13.06
C PHE A 195 4.24 6.07 -12.35
N ILE A 196 3.06 6.01 -11.78
CA ILE A 196 2.52 4.81 -11.16
C ILE A 196 1.25 4.48 -11.91
N SER A 197 1.11 3.23 -12.34
CA SER A 197 -0.03 2.77 -13.11
C SER A 197 -0.43 1.37 -12.69
N ASP A 198 -1.71 1.19 -12.40
CA ASP A 198 -2.29 -0.10 -12.10
C ASP A 198 -3.77 -0.13 -12.51
N ILE A 199 -4.36 -1.32 -12.51
CA ILE A 199 -5.80 -1.49 -12.57
C ILE A 199 -6.45 -0.95 -11.27
N GLN A 200 -7.73 -0.59 -11.36
CA GLN A 200 -8.49 -0.11 -10.20
C GLN A 200 -8.68 -1.25 -9.20
N THR A 201 -7.80 -1.29 -8.21
CA THR A 201 -7.87 -2.22 -7.08
C THR A 201 -7.84 -1.43 -5.78
N ILE A 202 -8.28 -2.05 -4.70
CA ILE A 202 -8.20 -1.45 -3.37
C ILE A 202 -6.74 -1.27 -2.89
N ALA A 203 -5.83 -2.12 -3.36
CA ALA A 203 -4.41 -2.03 -3.07
C ALA A 203 -3.74 -0.83 -3.75
N PHE A 204 -4.14 -0.52 -4.99
CA PHE A 204 -3.65 0.66 -5.70
C PHE A 204 -4.28 1.97 -5.22
N HIS A 205 -5.50 1.88 -4.69
CA HIS A 205 -6.18 3.04 -4.10
C HIS A 205 -5.55 3.48 -2.77
N TYR A 206 -4.99 2.53 -2.01
CA TYR A 206 -4.22 2.77 -0.80
C TYR A 206 -2.83 3.34 -1.14
#